data_AF-R7MCW8-F1
#
_entry.id   AF-R7MCW8-F1
#
_cell.length_a   1.000
_cell.length_b   1.000
_cell.length_c   1.000
_cell.angle_alpha   90.00
_cell.angle_beta   90.00
_cell.angle_gamma   90.00
#
_symmetry.space_group_name_H-M   'P 1'
#
loop_
_entity.id
_entity.type
_entity.pdbx_description
1 polymer ?
#
loop_
_entity_poly.entity_id
_entity_poly.type
_entity_poly.pdbx_seq_one_letter_code
_entity_poly.pdbx_strand_id
1 'polypeptide(L)'
;MQKKILYIIAGANGSSKSTLASELLPSENLDFLNADEVAKEICPENIESVKIKAGKIVLSRLEKLLNTEKSFAIETTLSGKNHIKTIERAKKSDIKSF
;
A
#
# COMPACT_ATOMS: atom_id res chain seq x y z
N MET A 1 -14.99 -6.52 -18.83
CA MET A 1 -13.96 -5.77 -18.07
C MET A 1 -13.41 -6.67 -16.98
N GLN A 2 -12.08 -6.77 -16.85
CA GLN A 2 -11.46 -7.54 -15.78
C GLN A 2 -11.64 -6.79 -14.45
N LYS A 3 -12.05 -7.51 -13.42
CA LYS A 3 -12.37 -6.92 -12.12
C LYS A 3 -11.07 -6.54 -11.39
N LYS A 4 -10.93 -5.27 -11.02
CA LYS A 4 -9.75 -4.76 -10.31
C LYS A 4 -9.78 -5.21 -8.86
N ILE A 5 -8.63 -5.65 -8.35
CA ILE A 5 -8.49 -6.10 -6.96
C ILE A 5 -7.46 -5.22 -6.24
N LEU A 6 -7.86 -4.71 -5.08
CA LEU A 6 -6.96 -4.08 -4.12
C LEU A 6 -6.72 -5.05 -2.97
N TYR A 7 -5.47 -5.48 -2.80
CA TYR A 7 -5.05 -6.30 -1.66
C TYR A 7 -4.55 -5.40 -0.54
N ILE A 8 -5.11 -5.54 0.66
CA ILE A 8 -4.73 -4.75 1.82
C ILE A 8 -4.12 -5.65 2.88
N ILE A 9 -2.81 -5.55 3.05
CA ILE A 9 -2.08 -6.28 4.08
C ILE A 9 -2.01 -5.37 5.33
N ALA A 10 -2.93 -5.61 6.26
CA ALA A 10 -3.08 -4.81 7.47
C ALA A 10 -2.64 -5.55 8.74
N GLY A 11 -2.01 -4.85 9.68
CA GLY A 11 -1.66 -5.41 10.99
C GLY A 11 -0.54 -4.65 11.72
N ALA A 12 -0.36 -4.96 13.01
CA ALA A 12 0.63 -4.29 13.86
C ALA A 12 2.07 -4.52 13.38
N ASN A 13 2.99 -3.62 13.73
CA ASN A 13 4.42 -3.81 13.46
C ASN A 13 4.90 -5.16 14.00
N GLY A 14 5.71 -5.88 13.23
CA GLY A 14 6.23 -7.20 13.62
C GLY A 14 5.30 -8.40 13.33
N SER A 15 4.12 -8.21 12.75
CA SER A 15 3.19 -9.31 12.43
C SER A 15 3.47 -10.05 11.11
N SER A 16 4.73 -10.08 10.65
CA SER A 16 5.18 -10.77 9.41
C SER A 16 4.46 -10.40 8.10
N LYS A 17 3.86 -9.21 8.03
CA LYS A 17 3.09 -8.73 6.86
C LYS A 17 3.91 -8.68 5.58
N SER A 18 5.14 -8.17 5.65
CA SER A 18 6.00 -8.07 4.48
C SER A 18 6.41 -9.44 3.94
N THR A 19 6.50 -10.46 4.80
CA THR A 19 6.72 -11.86 4.40
C THR A 19 5.51 -12.38 3.61
N LEU A 20 4.30 -12.19 4.14
CA LEU A 20 3.07 -12.56 3.45
C LEU A 20 2.93 -11.83 2.10
N ALA A 21 3.30 -10.55 2.05
CA ALA A 21 3.37 -9.78 0.81
C ALA A 21 4.36 -10.39 -0.19
N SER A 22 5.57 -10.72 0.24
CA SER A 22 6.59 -11.30 -0.64
C SER A 22 6.23 -12.68 -1.19
N GLU A 23 5.35 -13.43 -0.53
CA GLU A 23 4.90 -14.76 -0.97
C GLU A 23 3.67 -14.68 -1.90
N LEU A 24 2.73 -13.76 -1.63
CA LEU A 24 1.48 -13.63 -2.40
C LEU A 24 1.62 -12.83 -3.70
N LEU A 25 2.54 -11.87 -3.75
CA LEU A 25 2.61 -10.89 -4.83
C LEU A 25 3.41 -11.31 -6.08
N PRO A 26 4.45 -12.16 -6.01
CA PRO A 26 5.26 -12.52 -7.19
C PRO A 26 4.48 -13.26 -8.28
N SER A 27 3.40 -13.98 -7.93
CA SER A 27 2.58 -14.71 -8.91
C SER A 27 1.68 -13.81 -9.76
N GLU A 28 1.46 -12.56 -9.34
CA GLU A 28 0.44 -11.67 -9.94
C GLU A 28 1.04 -10.38 -10.58
N ASN A 29 2.36 -10.17 -10.51
CA ASN A 29 3.05 -8.96 -11.02
C ASN A 29 2.37 -7.64 -10.59
N LEU A 30 1.96 -7.59 -9.31
CA LEU A 30 1.20 -6.48 -8.74
C LEU A 30 2.13 -5.34 -8.32
N ASP A 31 1.69 -4.10 -8.55
CA ASP A 31 2.30 -2.93 -7.92
C ASP A 31 2.12 -3.04 -6.40
N PHE A 32 3.23 -3.04 -5.65
CA PHE A 32 3.22 -3.11 -4.18
C PHE A 32 3.65 -1.79 -3.57
N LEU A 33 2.90 -1.33 -2.57
CA LEU A 33 3.17 -0.06 -1.90
C LEU A 33 3.29 -0.24 -0.37
N ASN A 34 4.48 0.06 0.14
CA ASN A 34 4.83 0.00 1.56
C ASN A 34 5.58 1.28 1.97
N ALA A 35 5.22 1.89 3.10
CA ALA A 35 5.84 3.13 3.59
C ALA A 35 7.29 2.97 4.05
N ASP A 36 7.67 1.83 4.61
CA ASP A 36 9.03 1.54 5.02
C ASP A 36 9.96 1.35 3.81
N GLU A 37 9.47 0.69 2.75
CA GLU A 37 10.21 0.58 1.49
C GLU A 37 10.41 1.96 0.84
N VAL A 38 9.38 2.80 0.82
CA VAL A 38 9.50 4.19 0.34
C VAL A 38 10.45 5.00 1.22
N ALA A 39 10.49 4.78 2.53
CA ALA A 39 11.42 5.46 3.42
C ALA A 39 12.87 5.02 3.16
N LYS A 40 13.11 3.73 2.92
CA LYS A 40 14.41 3.18 2.48
C LYS A 40 14.86 3.76 1.14
N GLU A 41 13.94 3.93 0.17
CA GLU A 41 14.23 4.59 -1.12
C GLU A 41 14.71 6.03 -0.95
N ILE A 42 14.19 6.76 0.05
CA ILE A 42 14.51 8.18 0.27
C ILE A 42 15.80 8.34 1.08
N CYS A 43 15.95 7.59 2.17
CA CYS A 43 17.09 7.70 3.07
C CYS A 43 17.35 6.35 3.76
N PRO A 44 18.15 5.47 3.15
CA PRO A 44 18.42 4.15 3.72
C PRO A 44 19.19 4.24 5.05
N GLU A 45 20.06 5.25 5.20
CA GLU A 45 20.87 5.48 6.39
C GLU A 45 20.08 6.06 7.58
N ASN A 46 18.92 6.67 7.33
CA ASN A 46 18.09 7.29 8.38
C ASN A 46 16.60 7.31 8.01
N ILE A 47 16.01 6.12 7.95
CA ILE A 47 14.60 5.89 7.66
C ILE A 47 13.67 6.71 8.59
N GLU A 48 14.01 6.79 9.88
CA GLU A 48 13.20 7.48 10.89
C GLU A 48 12.97 8.95 10.52
N SER A 49 14.01 9.62 10.02
CA SER A 49 13.95 11.04 9.64
C SER A 49 13.00 11.33 8.49
N VAL A 50 12.64 10.32 7.69
CA VAL A 50 11.83 10.48 6.47
C VAL A 50 10.46 9.80 6.53
N LYS A 51 10.09 9.15 7.64
CA LYS A 51 8.80 8.42 7.77
C LYS A 51 7.58 9.25 7.40
N ILE A 52 7.49 10.51 7.85
CA ILE A 52 6.37 11.39 7.52
C ILE A 52 6.33 11.70 6.01
N LYS A 53 7.49 11.94 5.40
CA LYS A 53 7.61 12.21 3.97
C LYS A 53 7.25 10.97 3.14
N ALA A 54 7.73 9.80 3.55
CA ALA A 54 7.41 8.52 2.93
C ALA A 54 5.90 8.24 2.97
N GLY A 55 5.24 8.46 4.11
CA GLY A 55 3.78 8.34 4.25
C GLY A 55 3.01 9.24 3.28
N LYS A 56 3.44 10.50 3.08
CA LYS A 56 2.81 11.40 2.08
C LYS A 56 3.00 10.90 0.65
N ILE A 57 4.17 10.36 0.33
CA ILE A 57 4.47 9.79 -1.00
C ILE A 57 3.61 8.55 -1.25
N VAL A 58 3.48 7.66 -0.25
CA VAL A 58 2.58 6.50 -0.31
C VAL A 58 1.15 6.94 -0.62
N LEU A 59 0.60 7.93 0.10
CA LEU A 59 -0.74 8.43 -0.19
C LEU A 59 -0.88 8.95 -1.62
N SER A 60 0.14 9.66 -2.14
CA SER A 60 0.13 10.13 -3.53
C SER A 60 0.22 8.99 -4.56
N ARG A 61 1.08 7.99 -4.33
CA ARG A 61 1.19 6.81 -5.20
C ARG A 61 -0.11 6.00 -5.21
N LEU A 62 -0.74 5.86 -4.04
CA LEU A 62 -2.02 5.19 -3.88
C LEU A 62 -3.15 5.87 -4.67
N GLU A 63 -3.26 7.19 -4.60
CA GLU A 63 -4.22 7.95 -5.42
C GLU A 63 -3.96 7.75 -6.93
N LYS A 64 -2.70 7.62 -7.37
CA LYS A 64 -2.40 7.29 -8.77
C LYS A 64 -2.86 5.88 -9.12
N LEU A 65 -2.55 4.88 -8.29
CA LEU A 65 -2.92 3.48 -8.51
C LEU A 65 -4.44 3.27 -8.57
N LEU A 66 -5.21 4.00 -7.75
CA LEU A 66 -6.67 3.99 -7.79
C LEU A 66 -7.25 4.45 -9.14
N ASN A 67 -6.52 5.27 -9.88
CA ASN A 67 -6.90 5.75 -11.22
C ASN A 67 -6.36 4.86 -12.35
N THR A 68 -5.62 3.79 -12.05
CA THR A 68 -5.13 2.85 -13.07
C THR A 68 -6.14 1.74 -13.36
N GLU A 69 -5.90 1.00 -14.44
CA GLU A 69 -6.66 -0.21 -14.77
C GLU A 69 -6.05 -1.51 -14.21
N LYS A 70 -5.10 -1.40 -13.27
CA LYS A 70 -4.35 -2.54 -12.74
C LYS A 70 -4.77 -2.87 -11.31
N SER A 71 -4.67 -4.16 -10.96
CA SER A 71 -4.71 -4.60 -9.57
C SER A 71 -3.41 -4.23 -8.87
N PHE A 72 -3.48 -3.97 -7.57
CA PHE A 72 -2.30 -3.57 -6.77
C PHE A 72 -2.48 -3.97 -5.30
N ALA A 73 -1.37 -3.95 -4.56
CA ALA A 73 -1.32 -4.32 -3.16
C ALA A 73 -0.71 -3.21 -2.31
N ILE A 74 -1.21 -3.07 -1.09
CA ILE A 74 -0.68 -2.12 -0.11
C ILE A 74 -0.41 -2.80 1.22
N GLU A 75 0.69 -2.42 1.87
CA GLU A 75 0.93 -2.72 3.28
C GLU A 75 0.65 -1.48 4.14
N THR A 76 -0.15 -1.64 5.18
CA THR A 76 -0.48 -0.55 6.11
C THR A 76 -0.67 -1.07 7.53
N THR A 77 -0.39 -0.23 8.52
CA THR A 77 -0.69 -0.53 9.93
C THR A 77 -2.10 -0.12 10.34
N LEU A 78 -2.86 0.55 9.45
CA LEU A 78 -4.15 1.20 9.75
C LEU A 78 -4.11 2.17 10.95
N SER A 79 -2.94 2.55 11.46
CA SER A 79 -2.78 3.35 12.67
C SER A 79 -3.09 4.85 12.47
N GLY A 80 -3.34 5.28 11.22
CA GLY A 80 -3.71 6.65 10.87
C GLY A 80 -5.11 6.75 10.23
N LYS A 81 -5.87 7.80 10.59
CA LYS A 81 -7.23 8.09 10.08
C LYS A 81 -7.34 8.23 8.56
N ASN A 82 -6.23 8.41 7.84
CA ASN A 82 -6.22 8.62 6.39
C ASN A 82 -6.40 7.32 5.57
N HIS A 83 -6.00 6.16 6.08
CA HIS A 83 -6.11 4.90 5.33
C HIS A 83 -7.57 4.46 5.12
N ILE A 84 -8.44 4.71 6.10
CA ILE A 84 -9.88 4.42 6.00
C ILE A 84 -10.51 5.21 4.85
N LYS A 85 -10.19 6.51 4.72
CA LYS A 85 -10.70 7.35 3.62
C LYS A 85 -10.28 6.84 2.25
N THR A 86 -9.08 6.27 2.15
CA THR A 86 -8.61 5.70 0.88
C THR A 86 -9.30 4.38 0.53
N ILE A 87 -9.57 3.53 1.53
CA ILE A 87 -10.37 2.30 1.35
C ILE A 87 -11.81 2.65 0.94
N GLU A 88 -12.41 3.67 1.56
CA GLU A 88 -13.74 4.18 1.18
C GLU A 88 -13.77 4.70 -0.27
N ARG A 89 -12.70 5.37 -0.72
CA ARG A 89 -12.57 5.80 -2.13
C ARG A 89 -12.39 4.63 -3.10
N ALA A 90 -11.60 3.62 -2.72
CA ALA A 90 -11.44 2.41 -3.53
C ALA A 90 -12.78 1.70 -3.75
N LYS A 91 -13.60 1.58 -2.70
CA LYS A 91 -14.95 1.01 -2.76
C LYS A 91 -15.91 1.79 -3.67
N LYS A 92 -15.74 3.11 -3.79
CA LYS A 92 -16.52 3.95 -4.72
C LYS A 92 -16.09 3.82 -6.18
N SER A 93 -14.90 3.25 -6.44
CA SER A 93 -14.30 3.16 -7.78
C SER A 93 -14.45 1.78 -8.43
N ASP A 94 -15.42 0.98 -7.96
CA ASP A 94 -15.72 -0.39 -8.43
C ASP A 94 -14.56 -1.41 -8.28
N ILE A 95 -13.61 -1.11 -7.37
CA ILE A 95 -12.50 -1.99 -7.00
C ILE A 95 -12.94 -2.89 -5.83
N LYS A 96 -12.75 -4.21 -5.97
CA LYS A 96 -13.00 -5.15 -4.88
C LYS A 96 -11.78 -5.19 -3.95
N SER A 97 -11.97 -4.93 -2.66
CA SER A 97 -10.91 -4.97 -1.64
C SER A 97 -10.94 -6.31 -0.89
N PHE A 98 -9.77 -6.94 -0.69
CA PHE A 98 -9.57 -8.12 0.15
C PHE A 98 -8.44 -7.89 1.16
#